data_AF-Q9UYD9-F1
#
_entry.id   AF-Q9UYD9-F1
#
_cell.length_a   1.000
_cell.length_b   1.000
_cell.length_c   1.000
_cell.angle_alpha   90.00
_cell.angle_beta   90.00
_cell.angle_gamma   90.00
#
_symmetry.space_group_name_H-M   'P 1'
#
loop_
_entity.id
_entity.type
_entity.pdbx_description
1 polymer ?
#
loop_
_entity_poly.entity_id
_entity_poly.type
_entity_poly.pdbx_seq_one_letter_code
_entity_poly.pdbx_strand_id
1 'polypeptide(L)'
;MSIPKNISREDVLKALEEIDRKGIPKKFKAISYFLVYNGRRYPTKYVISLANKYANGRFLDPVEFNTYSAVRYLKKLGFQVERSEKSQDDFSPIEPMVLVEEYPPQEFDEKMYSIFERFASLIEERFRAIVEKRSELNEIYQESEDTIRYMMFYALTTFGEVDPLDVYLEYPHPEVPKINYAKLDTFIAGKEDRPALAFEMKFKTRIPSRKNIPESQIAGSAFADLLRLALFKLNSEKEVKRYFVYIVDNEMIGYYRNPTNKLKEFFDLEINRGFKLARDYILFKDKERKKKRAKSLIKAVVSNIGEPENWPEPRIICRFKRDLSFKGTKIAIRIYEVVP
;
A
#
# COMPACT_ATOMS: atom_id res chain seq x y z
N MET A 1 -13.75 -13.15 -11.67
CA MET A 1 -14.08 -14.56 -11.97
C MET A 1 -13.07 -15.10 -12.97
N SER A 2 -13.07 -16.41 -13.24
CA SER A 2 -12.14 -17.06 -14.17
C SER A 2 -12.73 -17.19 -15.59
N ILE A 3 -11.87 -17.23 -16.61
CA ILE A 3 -12.28 -17.58 -17.98
C ILE A 3 -12.76 -19.06 -17.96
N PRO A 4 -13.94 -19.38 -18.51
CA PRO A 4 -14.41 -20.76 -18.61
C PRO A 4 -13.42 -21.64 -19.36
N LYS A 5 -13.11 -22.82 -18.80
CA LYS A 5 -12.05 -23.71 -19.32
C LYS A 5 -12.44 -24.50 -20.58
N ASN A 6 -13.70 -24.41 -21.01
CA ASN A 6 -14.24 -25.14 -22.16
C ASN A 6 -14.14 -24.37 -23.49
N ILE A 7 -13.68 -23.11 -23.48
CA ILE A 7 -13.45 -22.36 -24.72
C ILE A 7 -12.30 -23.04 -25.47
N SER A 8 -12.60 -23.51 -26.69
CA SER A 8 -11.68 -24.24 -27.56
C SER A 8 -10.95 -23.33 -28.53
N ARG A 9 -9.98 -23.89 -29.26
CA ARG A 9 -9.28 -23.18 -30.34
C ARG A 9 -10.24 -22.81 -31.48
N GLU A 10 -11.19 -23.67 -31.80
CA GLU A 10 -12.22 -23.46 -32.83
C GLU A 10 -13.13 -22.28 -32.49
N ASP A 11 -13.51 -22.12 -31.21
CA ASP A 11 -14.34 -21.00 -30.75
C ASP A 11 -13.61 -19.66 -30.90
N VAL A 12 -12.29 -19.67 -30.68
CA VAL A 12 -11.44 -18.50 -30.92
C VAL A 12 -11.41 -18.17 -32.42
N LEU A 13 -11.25 -19.15 -33.31
CA LEU A 13 -11.27 -18.91 -34.77
C LEU A 13 -12.58 -18.28 -35.23
N LYS A 14 -13.73 -18.82 -34.78
CA LYS A 14 -15.05 -18.24 -35.06
C LYS A 14 -15.17 -16.79 -34.54
N ALA A 15 -14.58 -16.50 -33.39
CA ALA A 15 -14.52 -15.13 -32.86
C ALA A 15 -13.69 -14.20 -33.75
N LEU A 16 -12.56 -14.67 -34.32
CA LEU A 16 -11.75 -13.87 -35.25
C LEU A 16 -12.52 -13.58 -36.54
N GLU A 17 -13.23 -14.57 -37.10
CA GLU A 17 -14.09 -14.39 -38.27
C GLU A 17 -15.20 -13.36 -38.02
N GLU A 18 -15.85 -13.40 -36.84
CA GLU A 18 -16.86 -12.40 -36.49
C GLU A 18 -16.26 -11.00 -36.40
N ILE A 19 -15.05 -10.86 -35.84
CA ILE A 19 -14.32 -9.59 -35.78
C ILE A 19 -13.97 -9.10 -37.19
N ASP A 20 -13.51 -9.98 -38.08
CA ASP A 20 -13.16 -9.61 -39.45
C ASP A 20 -14.39 -9.13 -40.24
N ARG A 21 -15.56 -9.72 -40.01
CA ARG A 21 -16.81 -9.32 -40.66
C ARG A 21 -17.43 -8.04 -40.09
N LYS A 22 -17.43 -7.88 -38.76
CA LYS A 22 -18.19 -6.82 -38.07
C LYS A 22 -17.32 -5.67 -37.57
N GLY A 23 -16.01 -5.84 -37.58
CA GLY A 23 -15.06 -4.93 -36.96
C GLY A 23 -15.08 -4.99 -35.43
N ILE A 24 -14.21 -4.18 -34.83
CA ILE A 24 -14.03 -4.09 -33.38
C ILE A 24 -14.77 -2.84 -32.87
N PRO A 25 -15.79 -2.98 -32.00
CA PRO A 25 -16.43 -1.82 -31.38
C PRO A 25 -15.42 -0.97 -30.60
N LYS A 26 -15.56 0.36 -30.63
CA LYS A 26 -14.62 1.29 -29.99
C LYS A 26 -14.30 0.93 -28.51
N LYS A 27 -15.32 0.50 -27.75
CA LYS A 27 -15.19 0.08 -26.34
C LYS A 27 -14.35 -1.18 -26.10
N PHE A 28 -14.06 -1.95 -27.14
CA PHE A 28 -13.32 -3.21 -27.05
C PHE A 28 -11.97 -3.19 -27.77
N LYS A 29 -11.50 -2.01 -28.19
CA LYS A 29 -10.15 -1.86 -28.74
C LYS A 29 -9.11 -2.14 -27.64
N ALA A 30 -8.17 -3.05 -27.92
CA ALA A 30 -7.05 -3.31 -27.03
C ALA A 30 -6.03 -2.16 -27.10
N ILE A 31 -5.36 -1.92 -25.97
CA ILE A 31 -4.31 -0.91 -25.84
C ILE A 31 -2.93 -1.58 -25.78
N SER A 32 -2.82 -2.78 -25.19
CA SER A 32 -1.52 -3.39 -24.86
C SER A 32 -1.27 -4.77 -25.48
N TYR A 33 -2.24 -5.69 -25.51
CA TYR A 33 -2.05 -7.06 -25.99
C TYR A 33 -2.98 -7.40 -27.15
N PHE A 34 -2.40 -8.01 -28.19
CA PHE A 34 -3.07 -8.40 -29.42
C PHE A 34 -2.79 -9.86 -29.73
N LEU A 35 -3.83 -10.65 -29.96
CA LEU A 35 -3.66 -11.94 -30.63
C LEU A 35 -3.30 -11.67 -32.08
N VAL A 36 -2.31 -12.40 -32.60
CA VAL A 36 -1.88 -12.31 -34.01
C VAL A 36 -2.24 -13.59 -34.73
N TYR A 37 -2.97 -13.43 -35.82
CA TYR A 37 -3.43 -14.53 -36.67
C TYR A 37 -3.52 -14.04 -38.11
N ASN A 38 -2.91 -14.77 -39.04
CA ASN A 38 -2.89 -14.43 -40.48
C ASN A 38 -2.48 -12.97 -40.78
N GLY A 39 -1.46 -12.48 -40.07
CA GLY A 39 -0.94 -11.11 -40.24
C GLY A 39 -1.84 -10.00 -39.67
N ARG A 40 -2.95 -10.34 -39.01
CA ARG A 40 -3.89 -9.38 -38.38
C ARG A 40 -3.78 -9.40 -36.85
N ARG A 41 -4.14 -8.27 -36.23
CA ARG A 41 -4.09 -8.05 -34.77
C ARG A 41 -5.49 -7.93 -34.18
N TYR A 42 -5.75 -8.69 -33.12
CA TYR A 42 -7.07 -8.79 -32.49
C TYR A 42 -7.01 -8.53 -30.97
N PRO A 43 -7.89 -7.70 -30.38
CA PRO A 43 -7.90 -7.44 -28.94
C PRO A 43 -8.14 -8.69 -28.09
N THR A 44 -7.17 -9.09 -27.28
CA THR A 44 -7.19 -10.38 -26.57
C THR A 44 -8.43 -10.59 -25.69
N LYS A 45 -8.84 -9.56 -24.93
CA LYS A 45 -10.05 -9.66 -24.09
C LYS A 45 -11.32 -9.78 -24.93
N TYR A 46 -11.41 -9.03 -26.03
CA TYR A 46 -12.59 -9.09 -26.90
C TYR A 46 -12.72 -10.43 -27.60
N VAL A 47 -11.59 -11.00 -28.03
CA VAL A 47 -11.52 -12.34 -28.61
C VAL A 47 -12.06 -13.39 -27.63
N ILE A 48 -11.62 -13.38 -26.37
CA ILE A 48 -12.12 -14.31 -25.35
C ILE A 48 -13.63 -14.10 -25.10
N SER A 49 -14.08 -12.85 -25.03
CA SER A 49 -15.49 -12.53 -24.82
C SER A 49 -16.40 -13.04 -25.93
N LEU A 50 -15.95 -12.95 -27.19
CA LEU A 50 -16.64 -13.52 -28.35
C LEU A 50 -16.49 -15.04 -28.43
N ALA A 51 -15.32 -15.60 -28.13
CA ALA A 51 -15.13 -17.05 -28.12
C ALA A 51 -16.06 -17.72 -27.09
N ASN A 52 -16.31 -17.07 -25.95
CA ASN A 52 -17.29 -17.54 -24.98
C ASN A 52 -18.73 -17.56 -25.54
N LYS A 53 -19.08 -16.64 -26.44
CA LYS A 53 -20.39 -16.65 -27.11
C LYS A 53 -20.56 -17.90 -27.98
N TYR A 54 -19.49 -18.36 -28.64
CA TYR A 54 -19.50 -19.59 -29.43
C TYR A 54 -19.49 -20.85 -28.56
N ALA A 55 -18.68 -20.87 -27.50
CA ALA A 55 -18.56 -22.03 -26.61
C ALA A 55 -19.78 -22.21 -25.67
N ASN A 56 -20.37 -21.09 -25.21
CA ASN A 56 -21.34 -21.07 -24.11
C ASN A 56 -22.62 -20.28 -24.41
N GLY A 57 -22.83 -19.86 -25.67
CA GLY A 57 -24.04 -19.14 -26.10
C GLY A 57 -24.17 -17.70 -25.60
N ARG A 58 -23.24 -17.20 -24.76
CA ARG A 58 -23.30 -15.85 -24.18
C ARG A 58 -21.98 -15.09 -24.30
N PHE A 59 -22.05 -13.79 -24.56
CA PHE A 59 -20.88 -12.91 -24.50
C PHE A 59 -20.38 -12.83 -23.06
N LEU A 60 -19.08 -13.04 -22.83
CA LEU A 60 -18.48 -12.90 -21.51
C LEU A 60 -18.06 -11.45 -21.30
N ASP A 61 -18.54 -10.78 -20.25
CA ASP A 61 -18.16 -9.39 -20.01
C ASP A 61 -16.64 -9.29 -19.76
N PRO A 62 -15.89 -8.48 -20.53
CA PRO A 62 -14.47 -8.27 -20.30
C PRO A 62 -14.13 -7.82 -18.87
N VAL A 63 -15.04 -7.23 -18.10
CA VAL A 63 -14.80 -6.85 -16.70
C VAL A 63 -14.62 -8.08 -15.80
N GLU A 64 -15.17 -9.24 -16.17
CA GLU A 64 -15.13 -10.45 -15.33
C GLU A 64 -13.74 -11.09 -15.22
N PHE A 65 -12.80 -10.74 -16.12
CA PHE A 65 -11.45 -11.30 -16.18
C PHE A 65 -10.39 -10.26 -16.59
N ASN A 66 -9.13 -10.45 -16.17
CA ASN A 66 -8.04 -9.55 -16.50
C ASN A 66 -7.35 -9.92 -17.84
N THR A 67 -6.57 -8.98 -18.39
CA THR A 67 -5.87 -9.16 -19.68
C THR A 67 -4.86 -10.31 -19.65
N TYR A 68 -4.13 -10.50 -18.54
CA TYR A 68 -3.13 -11.55 -18.42
C TYR A 68 -3.74 -12.95 -18.44
N SER A 69 -4.91 -13.13 -17.82
CA SER A 69 -5.68 -14.36 -17.91
C SER A 69 -6.07 -14.66 -19.35
N ALA A 70 -6.51 -13.66 -20.12
CA ALA A 70 -6.83 -13.81 -21.54
C ALA A 70 -5.60 -14.20 -22.37
N VAL A 71 -4.47 -13.51 -22.17
CA VAL A 71 -3.20 -13.79 -22.85
C VAL A 71 -2.73 -15.22 -22.57
N ARG A 72 -2.71 -15.63 -21.29
CA ARG A 72 -2.31 -16.99 -20.90
C ARG A 72 -3.23 -18.04 -21.51
N TYR A 73 -4.53 -17.77 -21.52
CA TYR A 73 -5.52 -18.70 -22.09
C TYR A 73 -5.33 -18.88 -23.60
N LEU A 74 -5.17 -17.78 -24.34
CA LEU A 74 -4.94 -17.81 -25.79
C LEU A 74 -3.60 -18.48 -26.15
N LYS A 75 -2.54 -18.22 -25.39
CA LYS A 75 -1.25 -18.91 -25.57
C LYS A 75 -1.37 -20.41 -25.31
N LYS A 76 -2.13 -20.82 -24.28
CA LYS A 76 -2.39 -22.25 -24.00
C LYS A 76 -3.13 -22.94 -25.15
N LEU A 77 -3.97 -22.21 -25.89
CA LEU A 77 -4.63 -22.71 -27.11
C LEU A 77 -3.75 -22.65 -28.37
N GLY A 78 -2.48 -22.27 -28.25
CA GLY A 78 -1.51 -22.25 -29.36
C GLY A 78 -1.56 -20.98 -30.22
N PHE A 79 -2.20 -19.89 -29.77
CA PHE A 79 -2.18 -18.63 -30.50
C PHE A 79 -0.97 -17.77 -30.15
N GLN A 80 -0.42 -17.11 -31.17
CA GLN A 80 0.56 -16.05 -30.99
C GLN A 80 -0.12 -14.80 -30.41
N VAL A 81 0.50 -14.23 -29.39
CA VAL A 81 0.05 -12.98 -28.77
C VAL A 81 1.21 -12.01 -28.72
N GLU A 82 1.05 -10.88 -29.39
CA GLU A 82 1.97 -9.76 -29.40
C GLU A 82 1.55 -8.69 -28.41
N ARG A 83 2.55 -7.94 -27.97
CA ARG A 83 2.37 -6.73 -27.20
C ARG A 83 2.68 -5.53 -28.10
N SER A 84 1.87 -4.47 -28.05
CA SER A 84 2.09 -3.28 -28.88
C SER A 84 3.32 -2.49 -28.41
N GLU A 85 4.15 -2.00 -29.33
CA GLU A 85 5.30 -1.13 -29.03
C GLU A 85 4.89 0.23 -28.46
N LYS A 86 3.64 0.70 -28.68
CA LYS A 86 3.08 1.84 -27.91
C LYS A 86 2.88 1.55 -26.41
N SER A 87 3.13 0.30 -25.99
CA SER A 87 3.20 -0.09 -24.58
C SER A 87 4.63 -0.38 -24.11
N GLN A 88 5.65 -0.09 -24.93
CA GLN A 88 7.05 -0.12 -24.53
C GLN A 88 7.38 1.02 -23.54
N ASP A 89 6.56 2.08 -23.51
CA ASP A 89 6.55 3.14 -22.48
C ASP A 89 5.82 2.77 -21.16
N ASP A 90 5.32 1.54 -20.99
CA ASP A 90 4.70 1.11 -19.72
C ASP A 90 5.45 -0.08 -19.07
N PHE A 91 6.57 -0.49 -19.66
CA PHE A 91 7.59 -1.35 -19.04
C PHE A 91 9.00 -0.95 -19.53
N SER A 92 9.26 0.36 -19.63
CA SER A 92 10.58 0.82 -19.20
C SER A 92 10.84 0.25 -17.80
N PRO A 93 12.09 0.01 -17.37
CA PRO A 93 12.34 0.03 -15.93
C PRO A 93 11.60 1.27 -15.45
N ILE A 94 10.61 1.10 -14.55
CA ILE A 94 9.97 2.25 -13.92
C ILE A 94 11.18 3.01 -13.39
N GLU A 95 11.56 4.11 -14.06
CA GLU A 95 12.44 5.07 -13.43
C GLU A 95 11.75 5.31 -12.11
N PRO A 96 12.35 4.87 -11.00
CA PRO A 96 11.63 4.83 -9.75
C PRO A 96 11.12 6.25 -9.55
N MET A 97 9.82 6.39 -9.25
CA MET A 97 9.20 7.73 -9.16
C MET A 97 9.98 8.61 -8.19
N VAL A 98 10.71 7.95 -7.30
CA VAL A 98 11.56 8.49 -6.26
C VAL A 98 12.94 7.83 -6.35
N LEU A 99 13.99 8.60 -6.08
CA LEU A 99 15.31 8.03 -5.87
C LEU A 99 15.31 7.32 -4.51
N VAL A 100 15.38 5.98 -4.53
CA VAL A 100 15.51 5.16 -3.33
C VAL A 100 16.98 5.04 -2.97
N GLU A 101 17.30 5.41 -1.74
CA GLU A 101 18.66 5.39 -1.19
C GLU A 101 18.76 4.36 -0.06
N GLU A 102 19.99 3.97 0.26
CA GLU A 102 20.31 3.09 1.38
C GLU A 102 20.66 3.92 2.62
N TYR A 103 20.11 3.52 3.75
CA TYR A 103 20.29 4.13 5.06
C TYR A 103 20.71 3.04 6.05
N PRO A 104 22.01 2.69 6.09
CA PRO A 104 22.51 1.68 7.01
C PRO A 104 22.06 1.96 8.45
N PRO A 105 21.73 0.91 9.23
CA PRO A 105 21.34 1.10 10.62
C PRO A 105 22.54 1.58 11.44
N GLN A 106 22.28 2.46 12.40
CA GLN A 106 23.24 2.78 13.46
C GLN A 106 23.06 1.82 14.64
N GLU A 107 23.98 1.83 15.61
CA GLU A 107 23.93 0.94 16.78
C GLU A 107 22.56 1.00 17.49
N PHE A 108 21.99 2.20 17.64
CA PHE A 108 20.68 2.36 18.25
C PHE A 108 19.54 1.76 17.40
N ASP A 109 19.62 1.84 16.08
CA ASP A 109 18.62 1.26 15.18
C ASP A 109 18.60 -0.27 15.32
N GLU A 110 19.77 -0.90 15.46
CA GLU A 110 19.88 -2.35 15.67
C GLU A 110 19.21 -2.79 16.98
N LYS A 111 19.39 -2.03 18.07
CA LYS A 111 18.67 -2.25 19.33
C LYS A 111 17.16 -2.16 19.12
N MET A 112 16.69 -1.13 18.40
CA MET A 112 15.27 -0.95 18.07
C MET A 112 14.71 -2.10 17.22
N TYR A 113 15.50 -2.73 16.34
CA TYR A 113 15.01 -3.85 15.52
C TYR A 113 14.63 -5.05 16.38
N SER A 114 15.40 -5.34 17.43
CA SER A 114 15.05 -6.40 18.38
C SER A 114 13.72 -6.11 19.09
N ILE A 115 13.44 -4.85 19.42
CA ILE A 115 12.17 -4.43 20.05
C ILE A 115 11.01 -4.54 19.05
N PHE A 116 11.20 -4.08 17.81
CA PHE A 116 10.20 -4.19 16.75
C PHE A 116 9.85 -5.64 16.42
N GLU A 117 10.85 -6.52 16.46
CA GLU A 117 10.70 -7.96 16.30
C GLU A 117 9.84 -8.58 17.41
N ARG A 118 10.06 -8.18 18.67
CA ARG A 118 9.23 -8.59 19.82
C ARG A 118 7.81 -8.05 19.70
N PHE A 119 7.66 -6.77 19.39
CA PHE A 119 6.37 -6.15 19.14
C PHE A 119 5.57 -6.87 18.05
N ALA A 120 6.20 -7.15 16.91
CA ALA A 120 5.56 -7.85 15.80
C ALA A 120 5.16 -9.29 16.16
N SER A 121 5.96 -9.97 16.97
CA SER A 121 5.65 -11.32 17.47
C SER A 121 4.42 -11.31 18.40
N LEU A 122 4.30 -10.31 19.29
CA LEU A 122 3.10 -10.15 20.14
C LEU A 122 1.82 -9.92 19.32
N ILE A 123 1.91 -9.10 18.26
CA ILE A 123 0.81 -8.90 17.32
C ILE A 123 0.42 -10.22 16.65
N GLU A 124 1.42 -10.96 16.16
CA GLU A 124 1.20 -12.24 15.49
C GLU A 124 0.51 -13.25 16.41
N GLU A 125 0.99 -13.42 17.64
CA GLU A 125 0.42 -14.31 18.64
C GLU A 125 -1.02 -13.92 18.99
N ARG A 126 -1.30 -12.63 19.14
CA ARG A 126 -2.64 -12.14 19.42
C ARG A 126 -3.59 -12.36 18.26
N PHE A 127 -3.19 -12.03 17.04
CA PHE A 127 -4.03 -12.25 15.86
C PHE A 127 -4.24 -13.74 15.59
N ARG A 128 -3.23 -14.57 15.87
CA ARG A 128 -3.35 -16.03 15.86
C ARG A 128 -4.38 -16.50 16.88
N ALA A 129 -4.35 -16.00 18.12
CA ALA A 129 -5.33 -16.34 19.14
C ALA A 129 -6.76 -15.94 18.74
N ILE A 130 -6.95 -14.78 18.12
CA ILE A 130 -8.26 -14.35 17.58
C ILE A 130 -8.75 -15.32 16.50
N VAL A 131 -7.91 -15.61 15.49
CA VAL A 131 -8.28 -16.48 14.36
C VAL A 131 -8.53 -17.92 14.80
N GLU A 132 -7.79 -18.40 15.80
CA GLU A 132 -7.95 -19.74 16.39
C GLU A 132 -9.04 -19.81 17.47
N LYS A 133 -9.80 -18.72 17.68
CA LYS A 133 -10.89 -18.64 18.66
C LYS A 133 -10.43 -18.96 20.10
N ARG A 134 -9.18 -18.56 20.42
CA ARG A 134 -8.56 -18.57 21.76
C ARG A 134 -8.54 -17.18 22.41
N SER A 135 -9.19 -16.19 21.79
CA SER A 135 -9.32 -14.81 22.28
C SER A 135 -10.79 -14.50 22.55
N GLU A 136 -11.05 -13.51 23.40
CA GLU A 136 -12.38 -12.91 23.61
C GLU A 136 -12.91 -12.22 22.34
N LEU A 137 -12.01 -11.80 21.44
CA LEU A 137 -12.40 -11.26 20.14
C LEU A 137 -12.59 -12.38 19.12
N ASN A 138 -13.62 -12.25 18.30
CA ASN A 138 -13.93 -13.21 17.25
C ASN A 138 -13.14 -12.92 15.96
N GLU A 139 -12.92 -11.65 15.65
CA GLU A 139 -12.35 -11.21 14.38
C GLU A 139 -11.31 -10.12 14.60
N ILE A 140 -10.25 -10.10 13.78
CA ILE A 140 -9.12 -9.17 13.95
C ILE A 140 -9.57 -7.70 13.88
N TYR A 141 -10.59 -7.38 13.09
CA TYR A 141 -11.09 -6.00 12.98
C TYR A 141 -11.75 -5.47 14.26
N GLN A 142 -12.06 -6.34 15.22
CA GLN A 142 -12.57 -5.94 16.53
C GLN A 142 -11.44 -5.47 17.45
N GLU A 143 -10.19 -5.67 17.05
CA GLU A 143 -9.05 -5.19 17.82
C GLU A 143 -8.96 -3.66 17.76
N SER A 144 -8.45 -3.09 18.85
CA SER A 144 -8.26 -1.66 19.02
C SER A 144 -6.82 -1.25 18.74
N GLU A 145 -6.64 -0.05 18.20
CA GLU A 145 -5.32 0.56 18.06
C GLU A 145 -4.65 0.73 19.44
N ASP A 146 -5.40 1.11 20.47
CA ASP A 146 -4.92 1.27 21.86
C ASP A 146 -4.24 0.01 22.38
N THR A 147 -4.83 -1.18 22.18
CA THR A 147 -4.21 -2.45 22.58
C THR A 147 -2.86 -2.64 21.89
N ILE A 148 -2.79 -2.33 20.60
CA ILE A 148 -1.55 -2.42 19.84
C ILE A 148 -0.52 -1.41 20.37
N ARG A 149 -0.93 -0.19 20.75
CA ARG A 149 -0.03 0.79 21.41
C ARG A 149 0.53 0.22 22.72
N TYR A 150 -0.30 -0.44 23.53
CA TYR A 150 0.17 -1.08 24.77
C TYR A 150 1.12 -2.26 24.54
N MET A 151 1.02 -2.97 23.42
CA MET A 151 2.01 -3.98 23.05
C MET A 151 3.38 -3.37 22.73
N MET A 152 3.40 -2.22 22.05
CA MET A 152 4.65 -1.49 21.83
C MET A 152 5.21 -0.95 23.14
N PHE A 153 4.37 -0.38 24.00
CA PHE A 153 4.76 0.04 25.35
C PHE A 153 5.42 -1.12 26.11
N TYR A 154 4.77 -2.29 26.15
CA TYR A 154 5.33 -3.49 26.77
C TYR A 154 6.67 -3.89 26.15
N ALA A 155 6.77 -3.90 24.81
CA ALA A 155 8.00 -4.25 24.12
C ALA A 155 9.16 -3.31 24.48
N LEU A 156 8.90 -2.00 24.48
CA LEU A 156 9.88 -0.96 24.82
C LEU A 156 10.33 -1.04 26.28
N THR A 157 9.39 -1.20 27.21
CA THR A 157 9.68 -1.17 28.65
C THR A 157 10.26 -2.47 29.19
N THR A 158 9.97 -3.60 28.54
CA THR A 158 10.45 -4.92 28.98
C THR A 158 11.75 -5.32 28.28
N PHE A 159 11.91 -4.97 27.00
CA PHE A 159 13.05 -5.42 26.18
C PHE A 159 13.92 -4.28 25.64
N GLY A 160 13.44 -3.03 25.72
CA GLY A 160 14.12 -1.87 25.17
C GLY A 160 14.78 -0.96 26.18
N GLU A 161 14.89 -1.38 27.45
CA GLU A 161 15.48 -0.61 28.55
C GLU A 161 14.87 0.79 28.71
N VAL A 162 13.61 0.95 28.29
CA VAL A 162 12.85 2.19 28.49
C VAL A 162 12.21 2.16 29.86
N ASP A 163 12.55 3.12 30.72
CA ASP A 163 11.83 3.32 31.97
C ASP A 163 10.40 3.79 31.67
N PRO A 164 9.35 3.11 32.19
CA PRO A 164 7.97 3.57 32.06
C PRO A 164 7.73 5.03 32.45
N LEU A 165 8.53 5.58 33.38
CA LEU A 165 8.44 6.98 33.83
C LEU A 165 8.90 7.99 32.76
N ASP A 166 9.66 7.55 31.76
CA ASP A 166 10.08 8.37 30.63
C ASP A 166 9.05 8.39 29.49
N VAL A 167 7.98 7.59 29.60
CA VAL A 167 6.96 7.43 28.55
C VAL A 167 5.78 8.36 28.80
N TYR A 168 5.46 9.16 27.79
CA TYR A 168 4.33 10.06 27.76
C TYR A 168 3.38 9.63 26.65
N LEU A 169 2.20 9.14 27.02
CA LEU A 169 1.12 8.92 26.05
C LEU A 169 0.40 10.24 25.79
N GLU A 170 -0.15 10.40 24.59
CA GLU A 170 -0.95 11.60 24.25
C GLU A 170 -0.14 12.90 24.43
N TYR A 171 1.15 12.85 24.10
CA TYR A 171 2.11 13.93 24.36
C TYR A 171 1.83 15.14 23.47
N PRO A 172 1.82 16.38 24.00
CA PRO A 172 1.55 17.58 23.20
C PRO A 172 2.49 17.72 22.01
N HIS A 173 1.92 18.03 20.84
CA HIS A 173 2.64 18.30 19.62
C HIS A 173 2.53 19.79 19.28
N PRO A 174 3.50 20.63 19.72
CA PRO A 174 3.38 22.09 19.66
C PRO A 174 3.43 22.65 18.23
N GLU A 175 4.05 21.93 17.29
CA GLU A 175 4.36 22.46 15.96
C GLU A 175 3.33 22.14 14.85
N VAL A 176 2.14 21.59 15.18
CA VAL A 176 1.14 21.25 14.15
C VAL A 176 0.33 22.49 13.73
N PRO A 177 0.37 22.90 12.44
CA PRO A 177 -0.39 24.05 11.98
C PRO A 177 -1.89 23.84 12.17
N LYS A 178 -2.58 24.87 12.70
CA LYS A 178 -4.06 24.95 12.78
C LYS A 178 -4.76 23.92 13.69
N ILE A 179 -4.01 23.07 14.40
CA ILE A 179 -4.58 22.10 15.34
C ILE A 179 -4.13 22.47 16.76
N ASN A 180 -5.00 23.19 17.47
CA ASN A 180 -4.80 23.42 18.89
C ASN A 180 -4.84 22.06 19.61
N TYR A 181 -3.82 21.76 20.42
CA TYR A 181 -3.71 20.50 21.18
C TYR A 181 -3.54 19.23 20.34
N ALA A 182 -2.83 19.32 19.21
CA ALA A 182 -2.36 18.11 18.55
C ALA A 182 -1.49 17.28 19.51
N LYS A 183 -1.52 15.95 19.38
CA LYS A 183 -0.81 15.02 20.25
C LYS A 183 -0.14 13.92 19.46
N LEU A 184 0.98 13.44 19.97
CA LEU A 184 1.61 12.19 19.56
C LEU A 184 1.05 11.03 20.38
N ASP A 185 0.90 9.88 19.75
CA ASP A 185 0.43 8.66 20.43
C ASP A 185 1.38 8.26 21.57
N THR A 186 2.70 8.34 21.34
CA THR A 186 3.70 8.05 22.38
C THR A 186 4.96 8.88 22.17
N PHE A 187 5.42 9.53 23.23
CA PHE A 187 6.72 10.19 23.30
C PHE A 187 7.54 9.59 24.43
N ILE A 188 8.85 9.41 24.20
CA ILE A 188 9.79 8.90 25.20
C ILE A 188 10.92 9.89 25.32
N ALA A 189 11.10 10.46 26.52
CA ALA A 189 12.15 11.43 26.77
C ALA A 189 13.54 10.83 26.49
N GLY A 190 14.45 11.59 25.88
CA GLY A 190 15.81 11.13 25.61
C GLY A 190 16.69 11.09 26.87
N LYS A 191 17.66 10.19 26.91
CA LYS A 191 18.71 10.06 27.94
C LYS A 191 20.08 10.39 27.32
N GLU A 192 21.16 10.26 28.08
CA GLU A 192 22.52 10.53 27.58
C GLU A 192 22.95 9.55 26.48
N ASP A 193 22.50 8.30 26.58
CA ASP A 193 22.84 7.16 25.73
C ASP A 193 21.72 6.76 24.75
N ARG A 194 20.58 7.47 24.78
CA ARG A 194 19.41 7.16 23.97
C ARG A 194 18.72 8.43 23.45
N PRO A 195 18.45 8.55 22.14
CA PRO A 195 17.69 9.68 21.60
C PRO A 195 16.26 9.69 22.16
N ALA A 196 15.61 10.85 22.12
CA ALA A 196 14.17 10.90 22.37
C ALA A 196 13.43 10.16 21.25
N LEU A 197 12.32 9.50 21.57
CA LEU A 197 11.55 8.72 20.61
C LEU A 197 10.14 9.30 20.50
N ALA A 198 9.65 9.44 19.28
CA ALA A 198 8.28 9.85 18.99
C ALA A 198 7.62 8.79 18.12
N PHE A 199 6.45 8.30 18.52
CA PHE A 199 5.69 7.30 17.79
C PHE A 199 4.33 7.85 17.40
N GLU A 200 3.93 7.52 16.17
CA GLU A 200 2.57 7.65 15.67
C GLU A 200 2.16 6.28 15.15
N MET A 201 1.03 5.76 15.65
CA MET A 201 0.55 4.42 15.39
C MET A 201 -0.77 4.45 14.63
N LYS A 202 -0.88 3.62 13.59
CA LYS A 202 -2.15 3.42 12.88
C LYS A 202 -2.43 1.94 12.68
N PHE A 203 -3.54 1.49 13.23
CA PHE A 203 -4.11 0.16 12.97
C PHE A 203 -5.37 0.32 12.11
N LYS A 204 -5.35 -0.25 10.89
CA LYS A 204 -6.45 -0.13 9.92
C LYS A 204 -6.80 -1.47 9.30
N THR A 205 -7.98 -1.95 9.65
CA THR A 205 -8.59 -3.17 9.13
C THR A 205 -9.98 -2.88 8.57
N ARG A 206 -10.43 -3.71 7.63
CA ARG A 206 -11.79 -3.67 7.10
C ARG A 206 -12.80 -3.90 8.22
N ILE A 207 -13.76 -3.00 8.32
CA ILE A 207 -14.93 -3.15 9.19
C ILE A 207 -16.08 -3.69 8.33
N PRO A 208 -16.87 -4.68 8.77
CA PRO A 208 -17.98 -5.23 7.96
C PRO A 208 -19.16 -4.26 7.72
N SER A 209 -19.19 -3.09 8.36
CA SER A 209 -20.34 -2.17 8.34
C SER A 209 -20.39 -1.26 7.08
N ARG A 210 -21.58 -0.71 6.77
CA ARG A 210 -21.83 0.20 5.62
C ARG A 210 -21.09 1.56 5.67
N LYS A 211 -20.23 1.81 6.67
CA LYS A 211 -19.46 3.06 6.83
C LYS A 211 -17.95 2.83 6.60
N ASN A 212 -17.58 2.03 5.60
CA ASN A 212 -16.15 1.90 5.26
C ASN A 212 -15.61 3.22 4.71
N ILE A 213 -14.61 3.74 5.41
CA ILE A 213 -13.82 4.89 4.97
C ILE A 213 -13.06 4.44 3.72
N PRO A 214 -13.10 5.19 2.60
CA PRO A 214 -12.36 4.83 1.40
C PRO A 214 -10.86 4.63 1.69
N GLU A 215 -10.25 3.60 1.10
CA GLU A 215 -8.83 3.25 1.28
C GLU A 215 -7.91 4.42 0.91
N SER A 216 -8.32 5.18 -0.10
CA SER A 216 -7.65 6.43 -0.49
C SER A 216 -7.66 7.49 0.60
N GLN A 217 -8.75 7.63 1.34
CA GLN A 217 -8.82 8.52 2.50
C GLN A 217 -7.97 7.99 3.65
N ILE A 218 -7.98 6.68 3.91
CA ILE A 218 -7.13 6.04 4.92
C ILE A 218 -5.65 6.28 4.63
N ALA A 219 -5.21 6.05 3.39
CA ALA A 219 -3.85 6.34 2.96
C ALA A 219 -3.52 7.84 3.05
N GLY A 220 -4.46 8.72 2.74
CA GLY A 220 -4.28 10.17 2.89
C GLY A 220 -4.09 10.59 4.34
N SER A 221 -4.84 10.00 5.27
CA SER A 221 -4.62 10.19 6.71
C SER A 221 -3.24 9.70 7.13
N ALA A 222 -2.80 8.51 6.68
CA ALA A 222 -1.46 8.01 6.97
C ALA A 222 -0.35 8.95 6.47
N PHE A 223 -0.49 9.50 5.25
CA PHE A 223 0.45 10.52 4.76
C PHE A 223 0.40 11.80 5.59
N ALA A 224 -0.78 12.25 6.00
CA ALA A 224 -0.89 13.39 6.90
C ALA A 224 -0.14 13.15 8.21
N ASP A 225 -0.30 11.96 8.80
CA ASP A 225 0.34 11.59 10.05
C ASP A 225 1.88 11.53 9.90
N LEU A 226 2.40 11.03 8.77
CA LEU A 226 3.84 11.11 8.44
C LEU A 226 4.33 12.56 8.36
N LEU A 227 3.60 13.44 7.67
CA LEU A 227 3.98 14.85 7.55
C LEU A 227 3.88 15.58 8.89
N ARG A 228 2.86 15.29 9.70
CA ARG A 228 2.71 15.84 11.05
C ARG A 228 3.90 15.43 11.91
N LEU A 229 4.22 14.14 11.91
CA LEU A 229 5.33 13.60 12.67
C LEU A 229 6.67 14.25 12.26
N ALA A 230 6.89 14.55 10.97
CA ALA A 230 8.07 15.28 10.50
C ALA A 230 8.18 16.71 11.06
N LEU A 231 7.05 17.35 11.39
CA LEU A 231 7.03 18.66 12.06
C LEU A 231 7.33 18.56 13.55
N PHE A 232 7.31 17.38 14.16
CA PHE A 232 7.60 17.28 15.59
C PHE A 232 9.05 17.63 15.87
N LYS A 233 9.32 18.62 16.72
CA LYS A 233 10.66 18.95 17.22
C LYS A 233 10.61 19.21 18.71
N LEU A 234 11.74 18.96 19.36
CA LEU A 234 11.96 19.37 20.74
C LEU A 234 12.76 20.67 20.75
N ASN A 235 12.51 21.50 21.76
CA ASN A 235 13.31 22.70 22.00
C ASN A 235 14.72 22.38 22.56
N SER A 236 14.98 21.12 22.92
CA SER A 236 16.27 20.66 23.43
C SER A 236 17.21 20.24 22.30
N GLU A 237 18.52 20.25 22.57
CA GLU A 237 19.55 19.76 21.64
C GLU A 237 19.53 18.23 21.42
N LYS A 238 18.65 17.51 22.12
CA LYS A 238 18.59 16.05 22.04
C LYS A 238 18.03 15.61 20.70
N GLU A 239 18.72 14.67 20.05
CA GLU A 239 18.24 14.01 18.85
C GLU A 239 16.89 13.32 19.12
N VAL A 240 15.98 13.39 18.14
CA VAL A 240 14.66 12.75 18.19
C VAL A 240 14.53 11.79 17.02
N LYS A 241 14.33 10.50 17.30
CA LYS A 241 13.90 9.51 16.32
C LYS A 241 12.38 9.41 16.29
N ARG A 242 11.82 9.44 15.08
CA ARG A 242 10.37 9.53 14.84
C ARG A 242 9.92 8.31 14.07
N TYR A 243 9.01 7.53 14.63
CA TYR A 243 8.55 6.28 14.03
C TYR A 243 7.06 6.33 13.72
N PHE A 244 6.72 6.11 12.45
CA PHE A 244 5.36 5.82 12.03
C PHE A 244 5.16 4.31 11.96
N VAL A 245 4.32 3.78 12.85
CA VAL A 245 4.01 2.36 12.96
C VAL A 245 2.66 2.11 12.31
N TYR A 246 2.67 1.33 11.23
CA TYR A 246 1.50 1.14 10.38
C TYR A 246 1.17 -0.33 10.19
N ILE A 247 -0.02 -0.72 10.65
CA ILE A 247 -0.50 -2.10 10.60
C ILE A 247 -1.80 -2.11 9.83
N VAL A 248 -1.79 -2.85 8.72
CA VAL A 248 -2.90 -2.83 7.76
C VAL A 248 -3.25 -4.21 7.24
N ASP A 249 -4.50 -4.38 6.81
CA ASP A 249 -5.00 -5.64 6.28
C ASP A 249 -4.88 -5.78 4.75
N ASN A 250 -5.41 -6.89 4.24
CA ASN A 250 -5.49 -7.22 2.81
C ASN A 250 -6.02 -6.09 1.92
N GLU A 251 -7.02 -5.32 2.38
CA GLU A 251 -7.67 -4.29 1.56
C GLU A 251 -6.69 -3.14 1.31
N MET A 252 -6.07 -2.65 2.38
CA MET A 252 -5.04 -1.62 2.28
C MET A 252 -3.77 -2.11 1.59
N ILE A 253 -3.33 -3.36 1.84
CA ILE A 253 -2.21 -3.97 1.10
C ILE A 253 -2.51 -3.94 -0.41
N GLY A 254 -3.72 -4.32 -0.80
CA GLY A 254 -4.19 -4.27 -2.19
C GLY A 254 -4.20 -2.85 -2.75
N TYR A 255 -4.67 -1.88 -1.97
CA TYR A 255 -4.68 -0.47 -2.34
C TYR A 255 -3.27 0.07 -2.60
N TYR A 256 -2.31 -0.16 -1.69
CA TYR A 256 -0.94 0.32 -1.86
C TYR A 256 -0.22 -0.35 -3.04
N ARG A 257 -0.42 -1.66 -3.22
CA ARG A 257 0.23 -2.44 -4.30
C ARG A 257 -0.44 -2.28 -5.66
N ASN A 258 -1.59 -1.62 -5.75
CA ASN A 258 -2.23 -1.34 -7.03
C ASN A 258 -1.36 -0.36 -7.87
N PRO A 259 -0.89 -0.77 -9.07
CA PRO A 259 -0.04 0.08 -9.90
C PRO A 259 -0.67 1.41 -10.32
N THR A 260 -2.00 1.50 -10.38
CA THR A 260 -2.70 2.76 -10.70
C THR A 260 -2.57 3.78 -9.58
N ASN A 261 -2.43 3.29 -8.35
CA ASN A 261 -2.33 4.14 -7.17
C ASN A 261 -0.92 4.67 -6.98
N LYS A 262 0.13 4.07 -7.57
CA LYS A 262 1.49 4.60 -7.49
C LYS A 262 1.94 4.91 -6.04
N LEU A 263 1.72 3.94 -5.16
CA LEU A 263 2.14 3.99 -3.75
C LEU A 263 2.95 2.75 -3.34
N LYS A 264 3.20 1.83 -4.28
CA LYS A 264 3.92 0.58 -4.02
C LYS A 264 5.35 0.85 -3.55
N GLU A 265 6.01 1.85 -4.11
CA GLU A 265 7.39 2.21 -3.73
C GLU A 265 7.48 2.62 -2.27
N PHE A 266 6.52 3.39 -1.76
CA PHE A 266 6.41 3.69 -0.32
C PHE A 266 6.15 2.43 0.53
N PHE A 267 5.15 1.63 0.15
CA PHE A 267 4.64 0.56 1.01
C PHE A 267 5.50 -0.70 1.04
N ASP A 268 6.19 -0.99 -0.07
CA ASP A 268 7.08 -2.15 -0.22
C ASP A 268 8.56 -1.73 -0.13
N LEU A 269 8.89 -0.60 0.51
CA LEU A 269 10.29 -0.28 0.85
C LEU A 269 10.97 -1.49 1.51
N GLU A 270 12.21 -1.75 1.12
CA GLU A 270 13.03 -2.73 1.81
C GLU A 270 13.61 -2.14 3.10
N ILE A 271 13.93 -3.01 4.05
CA ILE A 271 14.53 -2.59 5.33
C ILE A 271 15.83 -1.83 5.03
N ASN A 272 16.05 -0.71 5.73
CA ASN A 272 17.15 0.23 5.54
C ASN A 272 17.16 0.94 4.18
N ARG A 273 16.06 0.91 3.43
CA ARG A 273 15.87 1.76 2.25
C ARG A 273 14.90 2.88 2.55
N GLY A 274 15.12 4.02 1.92
CA GLY A 274 14.25 5.17 2.06
C GLY A 274 14.29 6.09 0.86
N PHE A 275 13.39 7.07 0.85
CA PHE A 275 13.35 8.12 -0.17
C PHE A 275 12.79 9.41 0.42
N LYS A 276 13.05 10.53 -0.26
CA LYS A 276 12.43 11.81 0.06
C LYS A 276 10.96 11.81 -0.34
N LEU A 277 10.05 11.89 0.63
CA LEU A 277 8.62 12.03 0.42
C LEU A 277 8.30 13.47 -0.03
N ALA A 278 8.60 13.75 -1.30
CA ALA A 278 8.32 15.04 -1.90
C ALA A 278 6.81 15.28 -2.02
N ARG A 279 6.40 16.55 -1.99
CA ARG A 279 5.02 16.96 -2.21
C ARG A 279 4.44 16.39 -3.51
N ASP A 280 5.24 16.38 -4.57
CA ASP A 280 4.82 15.89 -5.89
C ASP A 280 4.56 14.38 -5.90
N TYR A 281 5.22 13.61 -5.02
CA TYR A 281 4.88 12.21 -4.80
C TYR A 281 3.46 12.11 -4.24
N ILE A 282 3.12 12.85 -3.18
CA ILE A 282 1.78 12.82 -2.57
C ILE A 282 0.71 13.32 -3.55
N LEU A 283 0.95 14.44 -4.22
CA LEU A 283 0.00 15.00 -5.20
C LEU A 283 -0.14 14.15 -6.47
N PHE A 284 0.87 13.32 -6.76
CA PHE A 284 1.01 12.58 -8.00
C PHE A 284 0.73 13.45 -9.23
N LYS A 285 1.58 14.46 -9.41
CA LYS A 285 1.60 15.26 -10.63
C LYS A 285 2.48 14.57 -11.65
N ASP A 286 1.89 13.64 -12.40
CA ASP A 286 2.55 13.13 -13.61
C ASP A 286 2.82 14.33 -14.55
N LYS A 287 4.04 14.41 -15.11
CA LYS A 287 4.45 15.47 -16.06
C LYS A 287 3.46 15.58 -17.23
N GLU A 288 2.80 14.48 -17.59
CA GLU A 288 1.80 14.43 -18.67
C GLU A 288 0.36 14.79 -18.24
N ARG A 289 0.08 15.04 -16.94
CA ARG A 289 -1.25 15.39 -16.37
C ARG A 289 -2.40 14.39 -16.64
N LYS A 290 -2.13 13.19 -17.17
CA LYS A 290 -3.14 12.18 -17.55
C LYS A 290 -3.68 11.36 -16.38
N LYS A 291 -2.90 11.18 -15.32
CA LYS A 291 -3.29 10.46 -14.10
C LYS A 291 -3.17 11.41 -12.90
N LYS A 292 -4.11 11.31 -11.96
CA LYS A 292 -4.17 12.16 -10.77
C LYS A 292 -4.32 11.29 -9.52
N ARG A 293 -3.73 11.73 -8.41
CA ARG A 293 -3.96 11.14 -7.10
C ARG A 293 -5.47 11.16 -6.77
N ALA A 294 -5.93 10.17 -6.01
CA ALA A 294 -7.31 10.15 -5.53
C ALA A 294 -7.64 11.44 -4.76
N LYS A 295 -8.76 12.09 -5.09
CA LYS A 295 -9.17 13.36 -4.48
C LYS A 295 -9.35 13.25 -2.97
N SER A 296 -9.90 12.14 -2.49
CA SER A 296 -10.07 11.81 -1.08
C SER A 296 -8.74 11.72 -0.32
N LEU A 297 -7.68 11.20 -0.98
CA LEU A 297 -6.34 11.15 -0.41
C LEU A 297 -5.80 12.57 -0.22
N ILE A 298 -5.79 13.37 -1.28
CA ILE A 298 -5.33 14.77 -1.20
C ILE A 298 -6.13 15.53 -0.15
N LYS A 299 -7.46 15.39 -0.17
CA LYS A 299 -8.35 16.07 0.79
C LYS A 299 -8.01 15.71 2.24
N ALA A 300 -7.71 14.44 2.53
CA ALA A 300 -7.32 14.00 3.87
C ALA A 300 -5.97 14.59 4.31
N VAL A 301 -5.00 14.74 3.40
CA VAL A 301 -3.74 15.41 3.72
C VAL A 301 -3.97 16.90 3.96
N VAL A 302 -4.69 17.57 3.05
CA VAL A 302 -4.99 19.01 3.15
C VAL A 302 -5.76 19.35 4.41
N SER A 303 -6.73 18.54 4.81
CA SER A 303 -7.53 18.80 6.01
C SER A 303 -6.72 18.74 7.31
N ASN A 304 -5.59 18.04 7.31
CA ASN A 304 -4.77 17.81 8.50
C ASN A 304 -3.48 18.67 8.51
N ILE A 305 -2.92 18.98 7.35
CA ILE A 305 -1.62 19.68 7.22
C ILE A 305 -1.78 21.07 6.60
N GLY A 306 -2.91 21.35 5.95
CA GLY A 306 -3.14 22.59 5.20
C GLY A 306 -2.70 22.48 3.73
N GLU A 307 -2.48 23.62 3.10
CA GLU A 307 -2.21 23.69 1.66
C GLU A 307 -0.84 23.07 1.28
N PRO A 308 -0.73 22.44 0.10
CA PRO A 308 0.47 21.70 -0.30
C PRO A 308 1.79 22.48 -0.29
N GLU A 309 1.74 23.80 -0.42
CA GLU A 309 2.92 24.68 -0.42
C GLU A 309 3.69 24.65 0.89
N ASN A 310 3.03 24.27 2.00
CA ASN A 310 3.62 24.25 3.35
C ASN A 310 3.90 22.84 3.86
N TRP A 311 3.74 21.81 3.03
CA TRP A 311 3.98 20.43 3.46
C TRP A 311 5.50 20.22 3.65
N PRO A 312 5.94 19.64 4.79
CA PRO A 312 7.33 19.21 4.91
C PRO A 312 7.60 18.08 3.89
N GLU A 313 8.86 17.90 3.52
CA GLU A 313 9.27 16.85 2.59
C GLU A 313 10.29 15.91 3.25
N PRO A 314 9.88 15.14 4.27
CA PRO A 314 10.78 14.30 5.05
C PRO A 314 11.36 13.16 4.21
N ARG A 315 12.45 12.58 4.68
CA ARG A 315 12.88 11.25 4.23
C ARG A 315 12.13 10.19 5.03
N ILE A 316 11.62 9.19 4.32
CA ILE A 316 10.93 8.04 4.90
C ILE A 316 11.82 6.82 4.72
N ILE A 317 12.23 6.21 5.83
CA ILE A 317 13.13 5.05 5.84
C ILE A 317 12.39 3.86 6.44
N CYS A 318 12.31 2.74 5.73
CA CYS A 318 11.74 1.53 6.31
C CYS A 318 12.73 0.90 7.28
N ARG A 319 12.39 0.87 8.57
CA ARG A 319 13.21 0.29 9.64
C ARG A 319 12.77 -1.10 10.03
N PHE A 320 11.50 -1.43 9.80
CA PHE A 320 10.99 -2.78 10.00
C PHE A 320 9.82 -3.07 9.05
N LYS A 321 9.74 -4.31 8.56
CA LYS A 321 8.58 -4.82 7.84
C LYS A 321 8.34 -6.28 8.18
N ARG A 322 7.07 -6.66 8.30
CA ARG A 322 6.64 -8.05 8.40
C ARG A 322 5.30 -8.24 7.71
N ASP A 323 5.20 -9.27 6.87
CA ASP A 323 3.93 -9.70 6.28
C ASP A 323 3.48 -10.98 7.00
N LEU A 324 2.33 -10.92 7.65
CA LEU A 324 1.69 -12.02 8.36
C LEU A 324 0.54 -12.58 7.53
N SER A 325 0.35 -13.90 7.60
CA SER A 325 -0.75 -14.58 6.90
C SER A 325 -1.48 -15.52 7.86
N PHE A 326 -2.77 -15.29 8.01
CA PHE A 326 -3.72 -16.12 8.74
C PHE A 326 -4.73 -16.72 7.75
N LYS A 327 -5.55 -17.69 8.17
CA LYS A 327 -6.56 -18.30 7.30
C LYS A 327 -7.54 -17.24 6.76
N GLY A 328 -7.33 -16.79 5.52
CA GLY A 328 -8.16 -15.80 4.83
C GLY A 328 -7.76 -14.33 5.03
N THR A 329 -6.84 -14.02 5.94
CA THR A 329 -6.47 -12.63 6.29
C THR A 329 -4.95 -12.45 6.22
N LYS A 330 -4.47 -11.44 5.50
CA LYS A 330 -3.07 -10.99 5.59
C LYS A 330 -3.02 -9.66 6.32
N ILE A 331 -1.97 -9.50 7.10
CA ILE A 331 -1.65 -8.28 7.82
C ILE A 331 -0.22 -7.88 7.42
N ALA A 332 -0.01 -6.60 7.17
CA ALA A 332 1.31 -6.03 6.95
C ALA A 332 1.63 -5.09 8.11
N ILE A 333 2.77 -5.32 8.74
CA ILE A 333 3.38 -4.43 9.74
C ILE A 333 4.50 -3.67 9.02
N ARG A 334 4.49 -2.34 9.12
CA ARG A 334 5.52 -1.45 8.61
C ARG A 334 5.89 -0.44 9.68
N ILE A 335 7.18 -0.26 9.94
CA ILE A 335 7.68 0.79 10.81
C ILE A 335 8.64 1.63 10.01
N TYR A 336 8.30 2.90 9.84
CA TYR A 336 9.09 3.87 9.11
C TYR A 336 9.71 4.87 10.07
N GLU A 337 11.00 5.13 9.94
CA GLU A 337 11.61 6.32 10.51
C GLU A 337 11.30 7.52 9.61
N VAL A 338 10.87 8.62 10.22
CA VAL A 338 10.55 9.89 9.56
C VAL A 338 11.64 10.90 9.92
N VAL A 339 12.49 11.22 8.95
CA VAL A 339 13.58 12.18 9.13
C VAL A 339 13.15 13.51 8.49
N PRO A 340 13.00 14.61 9.26
CA PRO A 340 12.51 15.89 8.77
C PRO A 340 13.28 16.49 7.58
#